data_AF-A0A815LS79-F1
#
_entry.id   AF-A0A815LS79-F1
#
_cell.length_a   1.000
_cell.length_b   1.000
_cell.length_c   1.000
_cell.angle_alpha   90.00
_cell.angle_beta   90.00
_cell.angle_gamma   90.00
#
_symmetry.space_group_name_H-M   'P 1'
#
loop_
_entity.id
_entity.type
_entity.pdbx_description
1 polymer ?
#
loop_
_entity_poly.entity_id
_entity_poly.type
_entity_poly.pdbx_seq_one_letter_code
_entity_poly.pdbx_strand_id
1 'polypeptide(L)'
;MTITKSDKVLRQCLQSLVIFHIKERSNRLKHDFQSHMERFLFIRSLLTNDEMQNIDKELNRSFNNLQKCPKSIKNMEQIVSLILTKCAHLKCDDIESCEFNLAKAINQLLLAKLNIAQYSSQQLIDSLIQMFKTLIISNPNLLKNQDYFYRDGSCVHFFLCYSINVTNDMCTERTLISINMQYYQAAIDLLLFIIQCLKHVFKQEVWAKVCLLDILNIIIPRNVVRNHEIFFDASLIGLLDLILNEYSLEDKILLDKDFGDIFQRILDNLIENNQLHTLLSIYDANEHIQNIFRNSWNNRKYVNIMTRNRTARQFFNALLDDHLFRTWLTSTDLLFILLQKKECKIVKKLLKLSPPNVHQIDENGNDPLLYICLKVRGCREFLVEFLIEMECDMQRRNLKGENLIDALQLERNRQLLERLIEREVIQIDNISGEIISNS
;
A
#
# COMPACT_ATOMS: atom_id res chain seq x y z
N MET A 1 0.75 2.99 29.21
CA MET A 1 1.77 1.92 29.11
C MET A 1 2.91 2.40 28.21
N THR A 2 4.12 2.48 28.73
CA THR A 2 5.33 2.82 27.96
C THR A 2 5.76 1.59 27.16
N ILE A 3 5.55 1.62 25.84
CA ILE A 3 5.99 0.57 24.91
C ILE A 3 7.52 0.48 24.97
N THR A 4 8.05 -0.67 25.37
CA THR A 4 9.50 -0.91 25.48
C THR A 4 10.12 -1.10 24.09
N LYS A 5 11.46 -0.96 23.98
CA LYS A 5 12.18 -1.24 22.73
C LYS A 5 11.97 -2.68 22.26
N SER A 6 11.88 -3.63 23.19
CA SER A 6 11.55 -5.04 22.92
C SER A 6 10.15 -5.24 22.35
N ASP A 7 9.14 -4.50 22.82
CA ASP A 7 7.77 -4.62 22.30
C ASP A 7 7.68 -4.18 20.84
N LYS A 8 8.48 -3.19 20.43
CA LYS A 8 8.53 -2.76 19.02
C LYS A 8 9.15 -3.81 18.12
N VAL A 9 10.23 -4.46 18.56
CA VAL A 9 10.89 -5.53 17.80
C VAL A 9 9.96 -6.73 17.68
N LEU A 10 9.32 -7.14 18.77
CA LEU A 10 8.36 -8.26 18.75
C LEU A 10 7.18 -7.97 17.80
N ARG A 11 6.64 -6.75 17.83
CA ARG A 11 5.58 -6.31 16.90
C ARG A 11 6.02 -6.43 15.44
N GLN A 12 7.24 -5.98 15.11
CA GLN A 12 7.78 -6.08 13.76
C GLN A 12 7.98 -7.54 13.32
N CYS A 13 8.47 -8.41 14.20
CA CYS A 13 8.59 -9.84 13.91
C CYS A 13 7.22 -10.48 13.64
N LEU A 14 6.22 -10.19 14.46
CA LEU A 14 4.85 -10.71 14.28
C LEU A 14 4.23 -10.21 12.97
N GLN A 15 4.39 -8.93 12.63
CA GLN A 15 3.94 -8.38 11.35
C GLN A 15 4.58 -9.13 10.17
N SER A 16 5.90 -9.33 10.23
CA SER A 16 6.65 -10.02 9.17
C SER A 16 6.19 -11.47 9.00
N LEU A 17 5.90 -12.17 10.11
CA LEU A 17 5.39 -13.55 10.08
C LEU A 17 3.99 -13.64 9.47
N VAL A 18 3.09 -12.71 9.81
CA VAL A 18 1.74 -12.68 9.24
C VAL A 18 1.80 -12.37 7.74
N ILE A 19 2.61 -11.38 7.33
CA ILE A 19 2.82 -11.06 5.91
C ILE A 19 3.37 -12.28 5.15
N PHE A 20 4.38 -12.95 5.72
CA PHE A 20 4.93 -14.19 5.14
C PHE A 20 3.85 -15.27 5.01
N HIS A 21 3.04 -15.47 6.05
CA HIS A 21 1.95 -16.45 6.04
C HIS A 21 0.92 -16.15 4.94
N ILE A 22 0.52 -14.89 4.77
CA ILE A 22 -0.40 -14.47 3.68
C ILE A 22 0.19 -14.79 2.31
N LYS A 23 1.49 -14.49 2.09
CA LYS A 23 2.19 -14.81 0.83
C LYS A 23 2.23 -16.32 0.57
N GLU A 24 2.64 -17.09 1.56
CA GLU A 24 2.72 -18.55 1.46
C GLU A 24 1.34 -19.16 1.20
N ARG A 25 0.31 -18.70 1.92
CA ARG A 25 -1.07 -19.14 1.73
C ARG A 25 -1.56 -18.86 0.32
N SER A 26 -1.29 -17.67 -0.20
CA SER A 26 -1.65 -17.29 -1.56
C SER A 26 -0.95 -18.13 -2.63
N ASN A 27 0.33 -18.45 -2.43
CA ASN A 27 1.09 -19.33 -3.33
C ASN A 27 0.52 -20.75 -3.35
N ARG A 28 0.13 -21.30 -2.18
CA ARG A 28 -0.55 -22.60 -2.11
C ARG A 28 -1.89 -22.55 -2.84
N LEU A 29 -2.70 -21.52 -2.58
CA LEU A 29 -4.00 -21.35 -3.24
C LEU A 29 -3.88 -21.16 -4.76
N LYS A 30 -2.80 -20.55 -5.24
CA LYS A 30 -2.50 -20.46 -6.67
C LYS A 30 -2.36 -21.84 -7.31
N HIS A 31 -1.54 -22.70 -6.73
CA HIS A 31 -1.35 -24.07 -7.23
C HIS A 31 -2.66 -24.87 -7.15
N ASP A 32 -3.37 -24.78 -6.03
CA ASP A 32 -4.66 -25.45 -5.86
C ASP A 32 -5.68 -24.97 -6.90
N PHE A 33 -5.76 -23.66 -7.13
CA PHE A 33 -6.68 -23.07 -8.11
C PHE A 33 -6.40 -23.58 -9.52
N GLN A 34 -5.14 -23.50 -9.97
CA GLN A 34 -4.75 -23.93 -11.32
C GLN A 34 -5.01 -25.43 -11.53
N SER A 35 -4.58 -26.26 -10.58
CA SER A 35 -4.77 -27.71 -10.64
C SER A 35 -6.26 -28.11 -10.72
N HIS A 36 -7.10 -27.52 -9.86
CA HIS A 36 -8.54 -27.82 -9.89
C HIS A 36 -9.22 -27.29 -11.16
N MET A 37 -8.84 -26.11 -11.64
CA MET A 37 -9.41 -25.51 -12.85
C MET A 37 -9.06 -26.33 -14.09
N GLU A 38 -7.78 -26.72 -14.26
CA GLU A 38 -7.34 -27.55 -15.37
C GLU A 38 -8.06 -28.90 -15.38
N ARG A 39 -8.17 -29.53 -14.20
CA ARG A 39 -8.90 -30.79 -14.04
C ARG A 39 -10.39 -30.63 -14.38
N PHE A 40 -11.03 -29.57 -13.91
CA PHE A 40 -12.43 -29.28 -14.17
C PHE A 40 -12.69 -29.12 -15.68
N LEU A 41 -11.88 -28.29 -16.35
CA LEU A 41 -12.00 -28.04 -17.79
C LEU A 41 -11.74 -29.31 -18.61
N PHE A 42 -10.73 -30.10 -18.24
CA PHE A 42 -10.41 -31.36 -18.90
C PHE A 42 -11.58 -32.35 -18.83
N ILE A 43 -12.06 -32.67 -17.62
CA ILE A 43 -13.17 -33.63 -17.46
C ILE A 43 -14.43 -33.10 -18.14
N ARG A 44 -14.75 -31.81 -18.00
CA ARG A 44 -15.91 -31.21 -18.65
C ARG A 44 -15.82 -31.36 -20.17
N SER A 45 -14.64 -31.20 -20.77
CA SER A 45 -14.47 -31.38 -22.23
C SER A 45 -14.76 -32.78 -22.76
N LEU A 46 -14.78 -33.79 -21.88
CA LEU A 46 -15.08 -35.19 -22.23
C LEU A 46 -16.59 -35.51 -22.19
N LEU A 47 -17.41 -34.63 -21.62
CA LEU A 47 -18.84 -34.84 -21.47
C LEU A 47 -19.61 -34.44 -22.74
N THR A 48 -20.69 -35.15 -23.02
CA THR A 48 -21.67 -34.73 -24.01
C THR A 48 -22.53 -33.57 -23.49
N ASN A 49 -23.16 -32.82 -24.41
CA ASN A 49 -24.06 -31.72 -24.03
C ASN A 49 -25.22 -32.20 -23.13
N ASP A 50 -25.75 -33.40 -23.35
CA ASP A 50 -26.86 -33.93 -22.56
C ASP A 50 -26.41 -34.32 -21.14
N GLU A 51 -25.22 -34.90 -21.01
CA GLU A 51 -24.61 -35.19 -19.70
C GLU A 51 -24.35 -33.91 -18.92
N MET A 52 -23.76 -32.90 -19.56
CA MET A 52 -23.53 -31.59 -18.95
C MET A 52 -24.84 -30.98 -18.43
N GLN A 53 -25.89 -30.95 -19.26
CA GLN A 53 -27.18 -30.38 -18.85
C GLN A 53 -27.81 -31.14 -17.67
N ASN A 54 -27.68 -32.46 -17.62
CA ASN A 54 -28.22 -33.27 -16.53
C ASN A 54 -27.48 -33.02 -15.22
N ILE A 55 -26.15 -32.95 -15.27
CA ILE A 55 -25.31 -32.68 -14.10
C ILE A 55 -25.52 -31.24 -13.60
N ASP A 56 -25.60 -30.26 -14.50
CA ASP A 56 -25.84 -28.85 -14.14
C ASP A 56 -27.25 -28.68 -13.50
N LYS A 57 -28.26 -29.43 -13.97
CA LYS A 57 -29.59 -29.50 -13.32
C LYS A 57 -29.53 -30.13 -11.92
N GLU A 58 -28.69 -31.15 -11.72
CA GLU A 58 -28.48 -31.77 -10.40
C GLU A 58 -27.89 -30.76 -9.42
N LEU A 59 -26.90 -29.98 -9.86
CA LEU A 59 -26.29 -28.90 -9.09
C LEU A 59 -27.33 -27.85 -8.67
N ASN A 60 -28.17 -27.39 -9.59
CA ASN A 60 -29.24 -26.42 -9.28
C ASN A 60 -30.22 -26.96 -8.22
N ARG A 61 -30.56 -28.25 -8.25
CA ARG A 61 -31.40 -28.88 -7.22
C ARG A 61 -30.71 -28.89 -5.85
N SER A 62 -29.41 -29.21 -5.81
CA SER A 62 -28.63 -29.17 -4.57
C SER A 62 -28.54 -27.76 -4.00
N PHE A 63 -28.43 -26.74 -4.85
CA PHE A 63 -28.51 -25.33 -4.42
C PHE A 63 -29.88 -24.97 -3.84
N ASN A 64 -30.98 -25.34 -4.49
CA ASN A 64 -32.32 -25.10 -3.98
C ASN A 64 -32.54 -25.74 -2.60
N ASN A 65 -31.91 -26.90 -2.36
CA ASN A 65 -31.92 -27.53 -1.04
C ASN A 65 -31.08 -26.77 -0.01
N LEU A 66 -29.92 -26.21 -0.41
CA LEU A 66 -29.10 -25.37 0.46
C LEU A 66 -29.81 -24.05 0.81
N GLN A 67 -30.51 -23.40 -0.13
CA GLN A 67 -31.29 -22.20 0.16
C GLN A 67 -32.38 -22.45 1.22
N LYS A 68 -33.03 -23.62 1.19
CA LYS A 68 -33.99 -24.04 2.22
C LYS A 68 -33.33 -24.35 3.56
N CYS A 69 -32.08 -24.82 3.55
CA CYS A 69 -31.34 -25.25 4.75
C CYS A 69 -29.87 -24.79 4.69
N PRO A 70 -29.59 -23.50 4.97
CA PRO A 70 -28.29 -22.89 4.66
C PRO A 70 -27.12 -23.38 5.52
N LYS A 71 -27.39 -24.11 6.60
CA LYS A 71 -26.39 -24.67 7.52
C LYS A 71 -26.10 -26.16 7.27
N SER A 72 -26.65 -26.74 6.19
CA SER A 72 -26.49 -28.17 5.89
C SER A 72 -25.11 -28.45 5.28
N ILE A 73 -24.18 -28.94 6.09
CA ILE A 73 -22.85 -29.41 5.65
C ILE A 73 -22.99 -30.44 4.52
N LYS A 74 -23.92 -31.39 4.66
CA LYS A 74 -24.19 -32.42 3.63
C LYS A 74 -24.54 -31.81 2.27
N ASN A 75 -25.33 -30.72 2.24
CA ASN A 75 -25.69 -30.07 0.98
C ASN A 75 -24.48 -29.34 0.37
N MET A 76 -23.63 -28.72 1.21
CA MET A 76 -22.39 -28.08 0.76
C MET A 76 -21.40 -29.11 0.18
N GLU A 77 -21.19 -30.22 0.88
CA GLU A 77 -20.35 -31.34 0.43
C GLU A 77 -20.87 -31.95 -0.88
N GLN A 78 -22.19 -32.07 -1.03
CA GLN A 78 -22.79 -32.54 -2.27
C GLN A 78 -22.50 -31.58 -3.43
N ILE A 79 -22.64 -30.26 -3.22
CA ILE A 79 -22.30 -29.24 -4.23
C ILE A 79 -20.83 -29.36 -4.63
N VAL A 80 -19.92 -29.42 -3.64
CA VAL A 80 -18.48 -29.57 -3.87
C VAL A 80 -18.19 -30.84 -4.67
N SER A 81 -18.80 -31.96 -4.30
CA SER A 81 -18.65 -33.24 -4.98
C SER A 81 -19.13 -33.18 -6.43
N LEU A 82 -20.32 -32.62 -6.69
CA LEU A 82 -20.86 -32.49 -8.06
C LEU A 82 -19.92 -31.69 -8.96
N ILE A 83 -19.32 -30.62 -8.45
CA ILE A 83 -18.39 -29.81 -9.23
C ILE A 83 -17.05 -30.52 -9.41
N LEU A 84 -16.41 -31.01 -8.35
CA LEU A 84 -15.04 -31.56 -8.45
C LEU A 84 -14.99 -32.95 -9.09
N THR A 85 -16.06 -33.73 -9.01
CA THR A 85 -16.09 -35.11 -9.53
C THR A 85 -16.87 -35.23 -10.84
N LYS A 86 -18.01 -34.54 -10.96
CA LYS A 86 -18.85 -34.57 -12.17
C LYS A 86 -18.72 -33.34 -13.05
N CYS A 87 -17.91 -32.36 -12.65
CA CYS A 87 -17.69 -31.11 -13.40
C CYS A 87 -18.97 -30.33 -13.69
N ALA A 88 -19.88 -30.34 -12.70
CA ALA A 88 -21.08 -29.53 -12.73
C ALA A 88 -20.73 -28.04 -12.83
N HIS A 89 -21.44 -27.32 -13.70
CA HIS A 89 -21.25 -25.90 -13.95
C HIS A 89 -22.51 -25.17 -13.54
N LEU A 90 -22.34 -24.19 -12.66
CA LEU A 90 -23.44 -23.31 -12.30
C LEU A 90 -23.53 -22.21 -13.35
N LYS A 91 -24.52 -22.31 -14.24
CA LYS A 91 -24.83 -21.21 -15.17
C LYS A 91 -25.26 -19.99 -14.37
N CYS A 92 -24.70 -18.86 -14.73
CA CYS A 92 -25.08 -17.57 -14.20
C CYS A 92 -25.19 -16.62 -15.37
N ASP A 93 -26.34 -15.95 -15.49
CA ASP A 93 -26.50 -14.83 -16.39
C ASP A 93 -25.87 -13.60 -15.71
N ASP A 94 -25.28 -12.69 -16.49
CA ASP A 94 -24.52 -11.52 -16.01
C ASP A 94 -25.38 -10.46 -15.26
N ILE A 95 -26.57 -10.82 -14.76
CA ILE A 95 -27.61 -9.90 -14.30
C ILE A 95 -28.14 -10.30 -12.91
N GLU A 96 -28.52 -9.26 -12.14
CA GLU A 96 -29.16 -9.20 -10.81
C GLU A 96 -30.17 -10.31 -10.44
N SER A 97 -30.75 -10.97 -11.44
CA SER A 97 -31.88 -11.90 -11.32
C SER A 97 -31.50 -13.38 -11.42
N CYS A 98 -30.21 -13.71 -11.38
CA CYS A 98 -29.76 -15.09 -11.39
C CYS A 98 -30.29 -15.89 -10.18
N GLU A 99 -30.76 -17.12 -10.40
CA GLU A 99 -31.28 -18.02 -9.35
C GLU A 99 -30.28 -18.23 -8.21
N PHE A 100 -28.99 -18.11 -8.51
CA PHE A 100 -27.90 -18.09 -7.54
C PHE A 100 -27.05 -16.83 -7.70
N ASN A 101 -26.87 -16.11 -6.59
CA ASN A 101 -26.03 -14.93 -6.51
C ASN A 101 -24.91 -15.17 -5.47
N LEU A 102 -23.67 -15.30 -5.96
CA LEU A 102 -22.52 -15.61 -5.12
C LEU A 102 -22.24 -14.52 -4.08
N ALA A 103 -22.35 -13.24 -4.47
CA ALA A 103 -22.12 -12.12 -3.56
C ALA A 103 -23.09 -12.15 -2.38
N LYS A 104 -24.38 -12.32 -2.66
CA LYS A 104 -25.43 -12.46 -1.64
C LYS A 104 -25.19 -13.66 -0.73
N ALA A 105 -24.81 -14.81 -1.29
CA ALA A 105 -24.54 -16.02 -0.51
C ALA A 105 -23.35 -15.83 0.45
N ILE A 106 -22.24 -15.26 -0.01
CA ILE A 106 -21.07 -14.95 0.82
C ILE A 106 -21.45 -13.96 1.92
N ASN A 107 -22.20 -12.91 1.58
CA ASN A 107 -22.61 -11.90 2.54
C ASN A 107 -23.47 -12.49 3.67
N GLN A 108 -24.47 -13.31 3.32
CA GLN A 108 -25.41 -13.90 4.28
C GLN A 108 -24.82 -15.05 5.11
N LEU A 109 -24.01 -15.91 4.50
CA LEU A 109 -23.53 -17.15 5.13
C LEU A 109 -22.17 -17.00 5.80
N LEU A 110 -21.33 -16.08 5.31
CA LEU A 110 -19.99 -15.84 5.84
C LEU A 110 -19.90 -14.49 6.57
N LEU A 111 -20.13 -13.37 5.87
CA LEU A 111 -19.78 -12.04 6.37
C LEU A 111 -20.72 -11.55 7.48
N ALA A 112 -22.01 -11.88 7.41
CA ALA A 112 -22.99 -11.57 8.45
C ALA A 112 -22.65 -12.21 9.82
N LYS A 113 -21.69 -13.15 9.88
CA LYS A 113 -21.26 -13.82 11.11
C LYS A 113 -19.98 -13.26 11.72
N LEU A 114 -19.30 -12.32 11.04
CA LEU A 114 -18.05 -11.71 11.54
C LEU A 114 -18.23 -11.06 12.92
N ASN A 115 -19.36 -10.40 13.14
CA ASN A 115 -19.64 -9.62 14.36
C ASN A 115 -20.57 -10.34 15.34
N ILE A 116 -20.81 -11.64 15.17
CA ILE A 116 -21.66 -12.42 16.07
C ILE A 116 -20.77 -13.29 16.97
N ALA A 117 -20.93 -13.15 18.29
CA ALA A 117 -20.23 -13.94 19.31
C ALA A 117 -20.59 -15.45 19.32
N GLN A 118 -21.42 -15.92 18.38
CA GLN A 118 -21.83 -17.31 18.31
C GLN A 118 -20.74 -18.16 17.67
N TYR A 119 -20.28 -19.16 18.42
CA TYR A 119 -19.41 -20.21 17.91
C TYR A 119 -20.14 -21.00 16.83
N SER A 120 -19.59 -20.95 15.61
CA SER A 120 -19.92 -21.91 14.56
C SER A 120 -18.89 -23.03 14.60
N SER A 121 -19.24 -24.24 14.18
CA SER A 121 -18.24 -25.30 14.06
C SER A 121 -17.24 -24.93 12.97
N GLN A 122 -15.94 -25.13 13.23
CA GLN A 122 -14.89 -24.93 12.23
C GLN A 122 -15.21 -25.71 10.94
N GLN A 123 -15.75 -26.92 11.07
CA GLN A 123 -16.21 -27.75 9.96
C GLN A 123 -17.23 -27.06 9.05
N LEU A 124 -18.16 -26.28 9.61
CA LEU A 124 -19.14 -25.54 8.80
C LEU A 124 -18.45 -24.43 8.00
N ILE A 125 -17.53 -23.69 8.63
CA ILE A 125 -16.79 -22.61 7.99
C ILE A 125 -15.92 -23.17 6.85
N ASP A 126 -15.19 -24.26 7.12
CA ASP A 126 -14.36 -24.94 6.12
C ASP A 126 -15.21 -25.43 4.93
N SER A 127 -16.39 -26.01 5.21
CA SER A 127 -17.33 -26.46 4.18
C SER A 127 -17.87 -25.31 3.32
N LEU A 128 -18.18 -24.17 3.94
CA LEU A 128 -18.62 -22.95 3.25
C LEU A 128 -17.53 -22.40 2.33
N ILE A 129 -16.31 -22.24 2.84
CA ILE A 129 -15.17 -21.75 2.05
C ILE A 129 -14.93 -22.69 0.87
N GLN A 130 -14.89 -24.00 1.12
CA GLN A 130 -14.62 -24.98 0.08
C GLN A 130 -15.71 -24.95 -1.00
N MET A 131 -16.98 -24.82 -0.61
CA MET A 131 -18.09 -24.65 -1.54
C MET A 131 -17.91 -23.39 -2.40
N PHE A 132 -17.60 -22.24 -1.80
CA PHE A 132 -17.41 -20.99 -2.56
C PHE A 132 -16.22 -21.06 -3.52
N LYS A 133 -15.07 -21.61 -3.08
CA LYS A 133 -13.91 -21.82 -3.95
C LYS A 133 -14.25 -22.70 -5.14
N THR A 134 -14.95 -23.80 -4.88
CA THR A 134 -15.35 -24.77 -5.90
C THR A 134 -16.35 -24.17 -6.89
N LEU A 135 -17.26 -23.30 -6.42
CA LEU A 135 -18.16 -22.54 -7.28
C LEU A 135 -17.41 -21.58 -8.21
N ILE A 136 -16.43 -20.85 -7.68
CA ILE A 136 -15.60 -19.94 -8.49
C ILE A 136 -14.80 -20.74 -9.53
N ILE A 137 -14.34 -21.95 -9.20
CA ILE A 137 -13.70 -22.85 -10.17
C ILE A 137 -14.68 -23.24 -11.28
N SER A 138 -15.91 -23.62 -10.94
CA SER A 138 -16.87 -24.06 -11.96
C SER A 138 -17.33 -22.93 -12.86
N ASN A 139 -17.48 -21.72 -12.32
CA ASN A 139 -17.85 -20.53 -13.07
C ASN A 139 -17.20 -19.26 -12.49
N PRO A 140 -16.04 -18.83 -13.02
CA PRO A 140 -15.39 -17.59 -12.60
C PRO A 140 -16.25 -16.33 -12.77
N ASN A 141 -17.21 -16.32 -13.71
CA ASN A 141 -18.10 -15.16 -13.92
C ASN A 141 -19.04 -14.91 -12.74
N LEU A 142 -19.19 -15.86 -11.80
CA LEU A 142 -19.90 -15.62 -10.54
C LEU A 142 -19.29 -14.47 -9.73
N LEU A 143 -18.02 -14.12 -9.95
CA LEU A 143 -17.40 -12.95 -9.31
C LEU A 143 -17.98 -11.62 -9.77
N LYS A 144 -18.66 -11.59 -10.93
CA LYS A 144 -19.39 -10.43 -11.46
C LYS A 144 -20.79 -10.29 -10.83
N ASN A 145 -21.25 -11.26 -10.04
CA ASN A 145 -22.52 -11.16 -9.33
C ASN A 145 -22.50 -9.96 -8.38
N GLN A 146 -23.57 -9.17 -8.45
CA GLN A 146 -23.74 -8.00 -7.62
C GLN A 146 -24.77 -8.25 -6.52
N ASP A 147 -24.48 -7.83 -5.30
CA ASP A 147 -25.46 -7.70 -4.22
C ASP A 147 -25.63 -6.22 -3.89
N TYR A 148 -26.81 -5.83 -3.40
CA TYR A 148 -27.17 -4.42 -3.23
C TYR A 148 -27.02 -4.00 -1.77
N PHE A 149 -26.10 -3.09 -1.50
CA PHE A 149 -25.99 -2.39 -0.22
C PHE A 149 -26.21 -0.89 -0.46
N TYR A 150 -27.27 -0.34 0.12
CA TYR A 150 -27.59 1.10 0.18
C TYR A 150 -27.83 1.91 -1.11
N ARG A 151 -27.54 1.42 -2.34
CA ARG A 151 -28.14 1.80 -3.64
C ARG A 151 -27.34 1.32 -4.86
N ASP A 152 -26.08 0.94 -4.70
CA ASP A 152 -25.21 0.51 -5.79
C ASP A 152 -24.89 -0.99 -5.69
N GLY A 153 -25.00 -1.71 -6.82
CA GLY A 153 -24.67 -3.12 -6.92
C GLY A 153 -23.16 -3.33 -6.81
N SER A 154 -22.72 -4.07 -5.79
CA SER A 154 -21.29 -4.31 -5.52
C SER A 154 -20.93 -5.77 -5.79
N CYS A 155 -19.73 -6.02 -6.31
CA CYS A 155 -19.25 -7.38 -6.58
C CYS A 155 -18.69 -8.07 -5.32
N VAL A 156 -18.45 -9.38 -5.41
CA VAL A 156 -17.97 -10.22 -4.29
C VAL A 156 -16.72 -9.65 -3.59
N HIS A 157 -15.73 -9.19 -4.36
CA HIS A 157 -14.48 -8.66 -3.82
C HIS A 157 -14.71 -7.41 -2.96
N PHE A 158 -15.65 -6.54 -3.36
CA PHE A 158 -15.99 -5.33 -2.61
C PHE A 158 -16.51 -5.68 -1.22
N PHE A 159 -17.44 -6.64 -1.11
CA PHE A 159 -17.98 -7.05 0.19
C PHE A 159 -16.94 -7.65 1.11
N LEU A 160 -16.05 -8.48 0.57
CA LEU A 160 -14.97 -9.07 1.35
C LEU A 160 -14.03 -7.98 1.87
N CYS A 161 -13.54 -7.10 0.99
CA CYS A 161 -12.64 -6.03 1.37
C CYS A 161 -13.29 -5.04 2.33
N TYR A 162 -14.54 -4.64 2.08
CA TYR A 162 -15.28 -3.75 2.95
C TYR A 162 -15.47 -4.38 4.34
N SER A 163 -15.88 -5.65 4.40
CA SER A 163 -16.07 -6.32 5.68
C SER A 163 -14.76 -6.45 6.45
N ILE A 164 -13.69 -6.87 5.77
CA ILE A 164 -12.34 -6.96 6.35
C ILE A 164 -11.87 -5.60 6.89
N ASN A 165 -12.10 -4.52 6.14
CA ASN A 165 -11.70 -3.17 6.54
C ASN A 165 -12.58 -2.60 7.67
N VAL A 166 -13.91 -2.76 7.60
CA VAL A 166 -14.82 -2.35 8.69
C VAL A 166 -14.51 -3.11 9.97
N THR A 167 -14.21 -4.40 9.88
CA THR A 167 -13.75 -5.18 11.04
C THR A 167 -12.50 -4.57 11.66
N ASN A 168 -11.54 -4.13 10.83
CA ASN A 168 -10.34 -3.42 11.31
C ASN A 168 -10.71 -2.09 12.00
N ASP A 169 -11.59 -1.28 11.40
CA ASP A 169 -12.05 -0.01 11.98
C ASP A 169 -12.75 -0.23 13.33
N MET A 170 -13.61 -1.25 13.44
CA MET A 170 -14.31 -1.63 14.68
C MET A 170 -13.36 -2.07 15.81
N CYS A 171 -12.18 -2.62 15.49
CA CYS A 171 -11.14 -2.91 16.49
C CYS A 171 -10.48 -1.63 17.02
N THR A 172 -10.37 -0.61 16.18
CA THR A 172 -9.72 0.66 16.54
C THR A 172 -10.63 1.55 17.39
N GLU A 173 -11.94 1.50 17.13
CA GLU A 173 -12.96 2.07 18.00
C GLU A 173 -13.14 1.14 19.21
N ARG A 174 -13.23 1.67 20.44
CA ARG A 174 -13.28 0.88 21.69
C ARG A 174 -14.58 0.05 21.86
N THR A 175 -15.29 -0.23 20.77
CA THR A 175 -16.50 -1.04 20.76
C THR A 175 -16.16 -2.50 21.04
N LEU A 176 -16.72 -3.01 22.15
CA LEU A 176 -16.60 -4.39 22.67
C LEU A 176 -17.18 -5.48 21.75
N ILE A 177 -17.25 -5.26 20.43
CA ILE A 177 -17.76 -6.27 19.49
C ILE A 177 -16.65 -7.32 19.34
N SER A 178 -16.87 -8.50 19.90
CA SER A 178 -15.98 -9.65 19.71
C SER A 178 -16.03 -10.08 18.24
N ILE A 179 -14.91 -9.93 17.53
CA ILE A 179 -14.79 -10.39 16.14
C ILE A 179 -14.53 -11.89 16.14
N ASN A 180 -15.28 -12.60 15.29
CA ASN A 180 -15.05 -14.02 15.09
C ASN A 180 -13.87 -14.24 14.13
N MET A 181 -12.69 -14.50 14.71
CA MET A 181 -11.44 -14.69 13.96
C MET A 181 -11.49 -15.82 12.92
N GLN A 182 -12.32 -16.85 13.12
CA GLN A 182 -12.45 -17.93 12.15
C GLN A 182 -13.12 -17.44 10.86
N TYR A 183 -14.19 -16.63 10.98
CA TYR A 183 -14.85 -16.01 9.83
C TYR A 183 -13.96 -14.94 9.18
N TYR A 184 -13.15 -14.22 9.96
CA TYR A 184 -12.19 -13.27 9.40
C TYR A 184 -11.12 -13.98 8.55
N GLN A 185 -10.51 -15.04 9.09
CA GLN A 185 -9.55 -15.88 8.35
C GLN A 185 -10.18 -16.49 7.10
N ALA A 186 -11.43 -16.94 7.20
CA ALA A 186 -12.19 -17.45 6.07
C ALA A 186 -12.40 -16.40 4.96
N ALA A 187 -12.71 -15.15 5.34
CA ALA A 187 -12.85 -14.05 4.41
C ALA A 187 -11.52 -13.71 3.72
N ILE A 188 -10.41 -13.69 4.46
CA ILE A 188 -9.06 -13.50 3.90
C ILE A 188 -8.71 -14.64 2.93
N ASP A 189 -8.92 -15.90 3.32
CA ASP A 189 -8.67 -17.06 2.46
C ASP A 189 -9.49 -17.03 1.16
N LEU A 190 -10.74 -16.59 1.23
CA LEU A 190 -11.59 -16.45 0.06
C LEU A 190 -11.15 -15.27 -0.81
N LEU A 191 -10.76 -14.13 -0.22
CA LEU A 191 -10.23 -12.99 -0.95
C LEU A 191 -8.93 -13.34 -1.69
N LEU A 192 -7.99 -14.05 -1.03
CA LEU A 192 -6.77 -14.55 -1.67
C LEU A 192 -7.11 -15.44 -2.87
N PHE A 193 -8.08 -16.34 -2.72
CA PHE A 193 -8.52 -17.20 -3.81
C PHE A 193 -9.14 -16.41 -4.98
N ILE A 194 -9.95 -15.39 -4.69
CA ILE A 194 -10.52 -14.49 -5.70
C ILE A 194 -9.41 -13.75 -6.45
N ILE A 195 -8.40 -13.24 -5.73
CA ILE A 195 -7.25 -12.59 -6.34
C ILE A 195 -6.55 -13.54 -7.32
N GLN A 196 -6.37 -14.82 -6.96
CA GLN A 196 -5.80 -15.82 -7.88
C GLN A 196 -6.70 -16.06 -9.11
N CYS A 197 -8.02 -16.11 -8.93
CA CYS A 197 -8.96 -16.22 -10.04
C CYS A 197 -8.88 -15.03 -11.00
N LEU A 198 -8.89 -13.80 -10.49
CA LEU A 198 -8.74 -12.57 -11.27
C LEU A 198 -7.43 -12.58 -12.08
N LYS A 199 -6.32 -13.01 -11.46
CA LYS A 199 -5.00 -13.09 -12.10
C LYS A 199 -4.91 -14.13 -13.20
N HIS A 200 -5.55 -15.28 -13.03
CA HIS A 200 -5.34 -16.43 -13.91
C HIS A 200 -6.40 -16.57 -15.00
N VAL A 201 -7.66 -16.25 -14.68
CA VAL A 201 -8.77 -16.38 -15.63
C VAL A 201 -8.97 -15.08 -16.40
N PHE A 202 -8.94 -13.96 -15.69
CA PHE A 202 -9.33 -12.65 -16.23
C PHE A 202 -8.13 -11.73 -16.49
N LYS A 203 -6.91 -12.29 -16.65
CA LYS A 203 -5.65 -11.53 -16.76
C LYS A 203 -5.71 -10.38 -17.78
N GLN A 204 -6.40 -10.60 -18.88
CA GLN A 204 -6.51 -9.64 -19.99
C GLN A 204 -7.76 -8.74 -19.90
N GLU A 205 -8.69 -9.02 -18.98
CA GLU A 205 -9.90 -8.21 -18.83
C GLU A 205 -9.61 -6.94 -18.03
N VAL A 206 -10.02 -5.79 -18.58
CA VAL A 206 -9.97 -4.49 -17.88
C VAL A 206 -10.71 -4.56 -16.53
N TRP A 207 -11.84 -5.28 -16.49
CA TRP A 207 -12.63 -5.47 -15.29
C TRP A 207 -11.83 -6.07 -14.12
N ALA A 208 -10.98 -7.08 -14.36
CA ALA A 208 -10.19 -7.69 -13.28
C ALA A 208 -9.16 -6.73 -12.68
N LYS A 209 -8.57 -5.86 -13.51
CA LYS A 209 -7.67 -4.80 -13.06
C LYS A 209 -8.42 -3.76 -12.23
N VAL A 210 -9.62 -3.34 -12.67
CA VAL A 210 -10.50 -2.48 -11.88
C VAL A 210 -10.83 -3.12 -10.52
N CYS A 211 -11.16 -4.41 -10.48
CA CYS A 211 -11.41 -5.10 -9.21
C CYS A 211 -10.17 -5.11 -8.29
N LEU A 212 -8.98 -5.38 -8.82
CA LEU A 212 -7.75 -5.32 -8.03
C LEU A 212 -7.45 -3.92 -7.49
N LEU A 213 -7.79 -2.87 -8.27
CA LEU A 213 -7.70 -1.48 -7.83
C LEU A 213 -8.71 -1.13 -6.74
N ASP A 214 -9.94 -1.60 -6.86
CA ASP A 214 -10.97 -1.41 -5.84
C ASP A 214 -10.56 -2.10 -4.54
N ILE A 215 -10.01 -3.32 -4.62
CA ILE A 215 -9.44 -4.04 -3.48
C ILE A 215 -8.35 -3.19 -2.82
N LEU A 216 -7.39 -2.65 -3.59
CA LEU A 216 -6.36 -1.76 -3.05
C LEU A 216 -6.99 -0.53 -2.38
N ASN A 217 -7.92 0.15 -3.04
CA ASN A 217 -8.55 1.36 -2.53
C ASN A 217 -9.30 1.14 -1.20
N ILE A 218 -9.93 -0.02 -1.04
CA ILE A 218 -10.69 -0.36 0.16
C ILE A 218 -9.77 -0.81 1.31
N ILE A 219 -8.70 -1.55 1.00
CA ILE A 219 -7.78 -2.11 2.01
C ILE A 219 -6.86 -1.04 2.61
N ILE A 220 -6.65 0.09 1.94
CA ILE A 220 -5.81 1.16 2.49
C ILE A 220 -6.48 1.72 3.76
N PRO A 221 -5.85 1.59 4.93
CA PRO A 221 -6.43 2.09 6.16
C PRO A 221 -6.56 3.62 6.09
N ARG A 222 -7.76 4.15 6.29
CA ARG A 222 -8.01 5.60 6.23
C ARG A 222 -7.54 6.34 7.48
N ASN A 223 -7.40 5.66 8.61
CA ASN A 223 -6.86 6.20 9.86
C ASN A 223 -6.31 5.05 10.73
N VAL A 224 -5.01 4.76 10.68
CA VAL A 224 -4.43 3.77 11.61
C VAL A 224 -4.31 4.42 12.98
N VAL A 225 -5.40 4.42 13.75
CA VAL A 225 -5.33 4.70 15.19
C VAL A 225 -4.53 3.56 15.83
N ARG A 226 -3.44 3.93 16.52
CA ARG A 226 -2.32 3.08 16.95
C ARG A 226 -2.63 2.01 18.01
N ASN A 227 -3.72 1.24 17.92
CA ASN A 227 -4.09 0.27 18.95
C ASN A 227 -4.22 -1.20 18.46
N HIS A 228 -3.18 -1.94 18.84
CA HIS A 228 -3.09 -3.32 19.35
C HIS A 228 -3.34 -4.58 18.51
N GLU A 229 -4.11 -4.63 17.44
CA GLU A 229 -4.30 -5.91 16.73
C GLU A 229 -3.39 -6.07 15.50
N ILE A 230 -2.12 -6.35 15.80
CA ILE A 230 -1.01 -6.57 14.84
C ILE A 230 -1.42 -7.46 13.65
N PHE A 231 -2.30 -8.43 13.91
CA PHE A 231 -2.75 -9.39 12.90
C PHE A 231 -3.54 -8.75 11.76
N PHE A 232 -4.47 -7.83 12.04
CA PHE A 232 -5.31 -7.21 11.01
C PHE A 232 -4.48 -6.28 10.14
N ASP A 233 -3.71 -5.39 10.77
CA ASP A 233 -2.76 -4.51 10.06
C ASP A 233 -1.82 -5.31 9.15
N ALA A 234 -1.21 -6.36 9.69
CA ALA A 234 -0.28 -7.18 8.92
C ALA A 234 -0.96 -7.97 7.80
N SER A 235 -2.22 -8.38 7.97
CA SER A 235 -3.01 -9.05 6.93
C SER A 235 -3.31 -8.10 5.76
N LEU A 236 -3.73 -6.87 6.06
CA LEU A 236 -3.97 -5.83 5.05
C LEU A 236 -2.69 -5.46 4.31
N ILE A 237 -1.58 -5.31 5.03
CA ILE A 237 -0.26 -5.07 4.45
C ILE A 237 0.15 -6.24 3.53
N GLY A 238 -0.05 -7.48 3.98
CA GLY A 238 0.26 -8.67 3.18
C GLY A 238 -0.57 -8.75 1.90
N LEU A 239 -1.85 -8.39 1.96
CA LEU A 239 -2.72 -8.31 0.78
C LEU A 239 -2.28 -7.20 -0.19
N LEU A 240 -1.95 -6.03 0.35
CA LEU A 240 -1.52 -4.88 -0.43
C LEU A 240 -0.20 -5.17 -1.15
N ASP A 241 0.78 -5.73 -0.44
CA ASP A 241 2.05 -6.17 -1.03
C ASP A 241 1.82 -7.23 -2.13
N LEU A 242 0.93 -8.20 -1.88
CA LEU A 242 0.60 -9.23 -2.85
C LEU A 242 -0.04 -8.69 -4.13
N ILE A 243 -0.90 -7.67 -4.04
CA ILE A 243 -1.54 -7.08 -5.22
C ILE A 243 -0.56 -6.18 -5.97
N LEU A 244 0.25 -5.41 -5.24
CA LEU A 244 1.22 -4.48 -5.84
C LEU A 244 2.37 -5.18 -6.56
N ASN A 245 2.81 -6.34 -6.07
CA ASN A 245 3.84 -7.17 -6.73
C ASN A 245 3.39 -7.74 -8.08
N GLU A 246 2.09 -7.68 -8.39
CA GLU A 246 1.51 -8.32 -9.58
C GLU A 246 1.24 -7.33 -10.69
N TYR A 247 1.21 -6.04 -10.36
CA TYR A 247 1.20 -4.97 -11.35
C TYR A 247 2.60 -4.79 -11.95
N SER A 248 2.89 -5.53 -13.02
CA SER A 248 4.08 -5.30 -13.85
C SER A 248 3.87 -4.10 -14.79
N LEU A 249 4.93 -3.33 -15.05
CA LEU A 249 4.94 -2.16 -15.95
C LEU A 249 4.50 -2.41 -17.40
N GLU A 250 4.38 -3.68 -17.82
CA GLU A 250 3.94 -4.03 -19.17
C GLU A 250 2.45 -3.70 -19.41
N ASP A 251 1.67 -3.45 -18.36
CA ASP A 251 0.27 -3.02 -18.42
C ASP A 251 0.11 -1.52 -18.76
N LYS A 252 0.82 -1.06 -19.80
CA LYS A 252 0.73 0.32 -20.33
C LYS A 252 -0.70 0.78 -20.67
N ILE A 253 -1.63 -0.15 -20.83
CA ILE A 253 -3.01 0.06 -21.29
C ILE A 253 -3.90 0.75 -20.22
N LEU A 254 -3.48 0.81 -18.95
CA LEU A 254 -4.27 1.42 -17.86
C LEU A 254 -3.55 2.53 -17.09
N LEU A 255 -2.56 3.18 -17.72
CA LEU A 255 -1.96 4.44 -17.25
C LEU A 255 -2.93 5.63 -17.41
N ASP A 256 -4.19 5.44 -17.01
CA ASP A 256 -5.13 6.53 -16.83
C ASP A 256 -4.83 7.26 -15.51
N LYS A 257 -5.25 8.52 -15.44
CA LYS A 257 -5.08 9.40 -14.27
C LYS A 257 -5.56 8.74 -12.97
N ASP A 258 -6.63 7.96 -13.04
CA ASP A 258 -7.23 7.27 -11.90
C ASP A 258 -6.28 6.27 -11.23
N PHE A 259 -5.41 5.61 -12.00
CA PHE A 259 -4.45 4.65 -11.48
C PHE A 259 -3.34 5.35 -10.67
N GLY A 260 -2.80 6.45 -11.23
CA GLY A 260 -1.83 7.28 -10.54
C GLY A 260 -2.39 7.86 -9.24
N ASP A 261 -3.64 8.30 -9.26
CA ASP A 261 -4.33 8.85 -8.08
C ASP A 261 -4.51 7.79 -6.97
N ILE A 262 -4.86 6.54 -7.32
CA ILE A 262 -4.96 5.45 -6.33
C ILE A 262 -3.60 5.18 -5.67
N PHE A 263 -2.54 5.02 -6.46
CA PHE A 263 -1.19 4.78 -5.95
C PHE A 263 -0.69 5.93 -5.09
N GLN A 264 -0.96 7.16 -5.51
CA GLN A 264 -0.63 8.32 -4.72
C GLN A 264 -1.35 8.33 -3.38
N ARG A 265 -2.65 7.99 -3.33
CA ARG A 265 -3.39 7.85 -2.06
C ARG A 265 -2.83 6.73 -1.17
N ILE A 266 -2.43 5.60 -1.75
CA ILE A 266 -1.74 4.52 -1.00
C ILE A 266 -0.51 5.10 -0.31
N LEU A 267 0.35 5.77 -1.07
CA LEU A 267 1.59 6.33 -0.56
C LEU A 267 1.37 7.43 0.48
N ASP A 268 0.42 8.33 0.24
CA ASP A 268 0.01 9.34 1.20
C ASP A 268 -0.36 8.70 2.54
N ASN A 269 -1.23 7.69 2.50
CA ASN A 269 -1.68 6.99 3.71
C ASN A 269 -0.54 6.24 4.39
N LEU A 270 0.33 5.55 3.66
CA LEU A 270 1.48 4.84 4.25
C LEU A 270 2.44 5.80 4.97
N ILE A 271 2.72 6.96 4.36
CA ILE A 271 3.63 7.97 4.90
C ILE A 271 2.99 8.70 6.08
N GLU A 272 1.72 9.10 5.96
CA GLU A 272 1.00 9.77 7.04
C GLU A 272 0.90 8.89 8.29
N ASN A 273 0.71 7.58 8.09
CA ASN A 273 0.62 6.59 9.16
C ASN A 273 1.99 6.04 9.61
N ASN A 274 3.11 6.46 9.01
CA ASN A 274 4.48 6.04 9.33
C ASN A 274 4.73 4.52 9.15
N GLN A 275 4.15 3.91 8.11
CA GLN A 275 4.25 2.47 7.83
C GLN A 275 5.53 2.12 7.04
N LEU A 276 6.68 2.17 7.71
CA LEU A 276 7.99 2.12 7.04
C LEU A 276 8.21 0.81 6.30
N HIS A 277 8.04 -0.33 6.97
CA HIS A 277 8.29 -1.65 6.40
C HIS A 277 7.43 -1.91 5.15
N THR A 278 6.16 -1.54 5.21
CA THR A 278 5.24 -1.63 4.08
C THR A 278 5.69 -0.76 2.93
N LEU A 279 6.03 0.51 3.21
CA LEU A 279 6.53 1.42 2.18
C LEU A 279 7.81 0.90 1.52
N LEU A 280 8.76 0.35 2.29
CA LEU A 280 10.00 -0.22 1.76
C LEU A 280 9.74 -1.43 0.86
N SER A 281 8.92 -2.39 1.32
CA SER A 281 8.54 -3.59 0.55
C SER A 281 7.95 -3.21 -0.81
N ILE A 282 7.05 -2.22 -0.78
CA ILE A 282 6.35 -1.73 -1.95
C ILE A 282 7.27 -0.94 -2.88
N TYR A 283 8.15 -0.11 -2.31
CA TYR A 283 9.09 0.70 -3.08
C TYR A 283 10.09 -0.19 -3.84
N ASP A 284 10.59 -1.25 -3.20
CA ASP A 284 11.49 -2.22 -3.82
C ASP A 284 10.82 -2.93 -5.00
N ALA A 285 9.58 -3.36 -4.82
CA ALA A 285 8.89 -4.20 -5.80
C ALA A 285 8.23 -3.44 -6.97
N ASN A 286 8.06 -2.11 -6.88
CA ASN A 286 7.22 -1.38 -7.84
C ASN A 286 7.88 -0.10 -8.39
N GLU A 287 8.31 -0.13 -9.66
CA GLU A 287 8.97 1.01 -10.32
C GLU A 287 8.04 2.23 -10.46
N HIS A 288 6.71 2.07 -10.61
CA HIS A 288 5.80 3.22 -10.65
C HIS A 288 5.85 4.01 -9.34
N ILE A 289 5.97 3.32 -8.22
CA ILE A 289 6.11 3.96 -6.92
C ILE A 289 7.46 4.67 -6.81
N GLN A 290 8.54 4.04 -7.29
CA GLN A 290 9.84 4.71 -7.38
C GLN A 290 9.75 5.99 -8.23
N ASN A 291 9.02 5.96 -9.35
CA ASN A 291 8.81 7.11 -10.23
C ASN A 291 7.93 8.19 -9.58
N ILE A 292 6.96 7.84 -8.74
CA ILE A 292 6.18 8.80 -7.94
C ILE A 292 7.11 9.60 -7.01
N PHE A 293 8.09 8.94 -6.37
CA PHE A 293 9.12 9.60 -5.56
C PHE A 293 10.17 10.36 -6.39
N ARG A 294 10.29 10.12 -7.70
CA ARG A 294 11.18 10.93 -8.56
C ARG A 294 10.52 12.24 -9.02
N ASN A 295 9.20 12.37 -8.88
CA ASN A 295 8.48 13.58 -9.27
C ASN A 295 8.67 14.72 -8.23
N SER A 296 9.12 15.87 -8.69
CA SER A 296 9.42 17.06 -7.87
C SER A 296 8.26 17.55 -7.00
N TRP A 297 7.03 17.56 -7.56
CA TRP A 297 5.84 18.00 -6.83
C TRP A 297 5.52 17.07 -5.66
N ASN A 298 5.66 15.75 -5.89
CA ASN A 298 5.48 14.73 -4.86
C ASN A 298 6.54 14.82 -3.77
N ASN A 299 7.79 15.15 -4.12
CA ASN A 299 8.87 15.33 -3.15
C ASN A 299 8.54 16.41 -2.12
N ARG A 300 8.03 17.55 -2.58
CA ARG A 300 7.59 18.61 -1.68
C ARG A 300 6.46 18.15 -0.76
N LYS A 301 5.46 17.46 -1.30
CA LYS A 301 4.34 16.90 -0.53
C LYS A 301 4.83 15.93 0.55
N TYR A 302 5.64 14.93 0.18
CA TYR A 302 6.11 13.90 1.10
C TYR A 302 7.07 14.43 2.14
N VAL A 303 8.01 15.31 1.76
CA VAL A 303 8.88 15.97 2.74
C VAL A 303 8.05 16.79 3.73
N ASN A 304 7.01 17.51 3.27
CA ASN A 304 6.12 18.24 4.17
C ASN A 304 5.43 17.31 5.19
N ILE A 305 4.90 16.17 4.74
CA ILE A 305 4.27 15.18 5.63
C ILE A 305 5.31 14.59 6.60
N MET A 306 6.45 14.16 6.08
CA MET A 306 7.53 13.50 6.83
C MET A 306 8.27 14.43 7.80
N THR A 307 8.10 15.75 7.70
CA THR A 307 8.72 16.73 8.60
C THR A 307 7.71 17.45 9.50
N ARG A 308 6.41 17.11 9.39
CA ARG A 308 5.32 17.79 10.11
C ARG A 308 5.42 17.70 11.64
N ASN A 309 5.93 16.59 12.16
CA ASN A 309 6.04 16.34 13.61
C ASN A 309 7.24 15.44 13.96
N ARG A 310 7.51 15.26 15.26
CA ARG A 310 8.65 14.45 15.74
C ARG A 310 8.61 12.99 15.26
N THR A 311 7.43 12.36 15.22
CA THR A 311 7.32 10.95 14.80
C THR A 311 7.59 10.82 13.31
N ALA A 312 7.02 11.71 12.49
CA ALA A 312 7.24 11.77 11.06
C ALA A 312 8.74 11.98 10.74
N ARG A 313 9.43 12.85 11.49
CA ARG A 313 10.88 13.03 11.32
C ARG A 313 11.68 11.79 11.67
N GLN A 314 11.25 11.01 12.66
CA GLN A 314 11.92 9.74 12.98
C GLN A 314 11.71 8.71 11.87
N PHE A 315 10.50 8.63 11.33
CA PHE A 315 10.18 7.83 10.15
C PHE A 315 11.05 8.22 8.96
N PHE A 316 11.15 9.52 8.66
CA PHE A 316 12.00 10.01 7.57
C PHE A 316 13.47 9.65 7.78
N ASN A 317 13.99 9.85 9.00
CA ASN A 317 15.37 9.48 9.29
C ASN A 317 15.63 7.99 9.07
N ALA A 318 14.70 7.11 9.45
CA ALA A 318 14.84 5.68 9.20
C ALA A 318 14.78 5.35 7.70
N LEU A 319 13.95 6.05 6.95
CA LEU A 319 13.87 5.91 5.50
C LEU A 319 15.14 6.37 4.78
N LEU A 320 15.82 7.42 5.28
CA LEU A 320 17.13 7.84 4.77
C LEU A 320 18.23 6.80 5.01
N ASP A 321 18.13 6.00 6.07
CA ASP A 321 19.11 4.92 6.34
C ASP A 321 18.96 3.74 5.38
N ASP A 322 17.82 3.64 4.68
CA ASP A 322 17.56 2.53 3.78
C ASP A 322 18.18 2.76 2.40
N HIS A 323 18.96 1.78 1.96
CA HIS A 323 19.62 1.76 0.66
C HIS A 323 18.66 1.87 -0.53
N LEU A 324 17.41 1.39 -0.41
CA LEU A 324 16.42 1.44 -1.49
C LEU A 324 16.12 2.88 -1.90
N PHE A 325 16.12 3.81 -0.94
CA PHE A 325 15.79 5.21 -1.21
C PHE A 325 16.96 6.04 -1.72
N ARG A 326 18.14 5.45 -1.97
CA ARG A 326 19.32 6.19 -2.49
C ARG A 326 19.02 6.98 -3.76
N THR A 327 18.24 6.44 -4.69
CA THR A 327 17.84 7.15 -5.91
C THR A 327 16.93 8.34 -5.64
N TRP A 328 16.17 8.30 -4.55
CA TRP A 328 15.40 9.46 -4.09
C TRP A 328 16.31 10.51 -3.44
N LEU A 329 17.36 10.09 -2.72
CA LEU A 329 18.33 10.99 -2.10
C LEU A 329 19.06 11.88 -3.11
N THR A 330 19.20 11.43 -4.36
CA THR A 330 19.85 12.18 -5.44
C THR A 330 18.89 13.11 -6.17
N SER A 331 17.60 13.17 -5.79
CA SER A 331 16.67 14.15 -6.34
C SER A 331 17.19 15.56 -6.04
N THR A 332 17.39 16.36 -7.10
CA THR A 332 17.89 17.74 -7.02
C THR A 332 17.07 18.60 -6.05
N ASP A 333 15.76 18.40 -6.01
CA ASP A 333 14.87 19.25 -5.22
C ASP A 333 14.84 18.91 -3.73
N LEU A 334 15.24 17.68 -3.35
CA LEU A 334 15.09 17.18 -1.99
C LEU A 334 15.88 18.03 -0.99
N LEU A 335 17.14 18.33 -1.32
CA LEU A 335 18.01 19.16 -0.49
C LEU A 335 17.42 20.57 -0.32
N PHE A 336 17.01 21.22 -1.42
CA PHE A 336 16.47 22.57 -1.39
C PHE A 336 15.14 22.68 -0.62
N ILE A 337 14.28 21.66 -0.70
CA ILE A 337 13.05 21.59 0.12
C ILE A 337 13.42 21.50 1.61
N LEU A 338 14.39 20.65 1.98
CA LEU A 338 14.82 20.49 3.37
C LEU A 338 15.48 21.76 3.94
N LEU A 339 16.29 22.46 3.13
CA LEU A 339 16.86 23.76 3.48
C LEU A 339 15.76 24.80 3.71
N GLN A 340 14.77 24.86 2.83
CA GLN A 340 13.62 25.76 2.96
C GLN A 340 12.83 25.49 4.26
N LYS A 341 12.70 24.22 4.66
CA LYS A 341 12.06 23.81 5.92
C LYS A 341 12.98 23.92 7.15
N LYS A 342 14.26 24.26 6.97
CA LYS A 342 15.27 24.39 8.03
C LYS A 342 15.48 23.10 8.83
N GLU A 343 15.33 21.94 8.19
CA GLU A 343 15.43 20.62 8.82
C GLU A 343 16.89 20.20 9.01
N CYS A 344 17.61 20.94 9.86
CA CYS A 344 19.07 20.86 10.01
C CYS A 344 19.58 19.43 10.22
N LYS A 345 18.94 18.65 11.10
CA LYS A 345 19.37 17.27 11.39
C LYS A 345 19.23 16.34 10.18
N ILE A 346 18.18 16.53 9.40
CA ILE A 346 17.88 15.72 8.21
C ILE A 346 18.81 16.14 7.07
N VAL A 347 19.07 17.44 6.89
CA VAL A 347 20.06 17.95 5.91
C VAL A 347 21.46 17.39 6.21
N LYS A 348 21.93 17.48 7.46
CA LYS A 348 23.23 16.93 7.85
C LYS A 348 23.34 15.44 7.55
N LYS A 349 22.28 14.69 7.81
CA LYS A 349 22.23 13.26 7.51
C LYS A 349 22.25 12.99 6.00
N LEU A 350 21.43 13.71 5.24
CA LEU A 350 21.36 13.59 3.78
C LEU A 350 22.72 13.84 3.13
N LEU A 351 23.40 14.93 3.50
CA LEU A 351 24.71 15.28 2.93
C LEU A 351 25.82 14.31 3.35
N LYS A 352 25.72 13.69 4.53
CA LYS A 352 26.64 12.59 4.91
C LYS A 352 26.43 11.32 4.09
N LEU A 353 25.17 11.02 3.73
CA LEU A 353 24.82 9.84 2.93
C LEU A 353 25.07 10.05 1.43
N SER A 354 24.94 11.28 0.95
CA SER A 354 25.18 11.68 -0.44
C SER A 354 25.94 13.01 -0.49
N PRO A 355 27.26 13.01 -0.22
CA PRO A 355 28.10 14.21 -0.24
C PRO A 355 28.02 15.03 -1.54
N PRO A 356 27.93 14.44 -2.75
CA PRO A 356 27.82 15.20 -4.00
C PRO A 356 26.63 16.17 -4.06
N ASN A 357 25.61 15.97 -3.22
CA ASN A 357 24.46 16.85 -3.16
C ASN A 357 24.82 18.29 -2.73
N VAL A 358 25.96 18.50 -2.06
CA VAL A 358 26.41 19.84 -1.65
C VAL A 358 26.70 20.76 -2.85
N HIS A 359 26.91 20.21 -4.04
CA HIS A 359 27.14 20.98 -5.26
C HIS A 359 25.92 21.03 -6.20
N GLN A 360 24.75 20.56 -5.74
CA GLN A 360 23.51 20.67 -6.52
C GLN A 360 23.15 22.14 -6.74
N ILE A 361 22.57 22.44 -7.91
CA ILE A 361 22.12 23.78 -8.25
C ILE A 361 20.60 23.81 -8.44
N ASP A 362 19.97 24.88 -7.96
CA ASP A 362 18.55 25.14 -8.23
C ASP A 362 18.34 25.72 -9.62
N GLU A 363 17.08 25.98 -10.00
CA GLU A 363 16.69 26.58 -11.28
C GLU A 363 17.29 27.98 -11.52
N ASN A 364 17.77 28.66 -10.48
CA ASN A 364 18.41 29.97 -10.58
C ASN A 364 19.94 29.86 -10.57
N GLY A 365 20.51 28.66 -10.55
CA GLY A 365 21.95 28.42 -10.43
C GLY A 365 22.51 28.63 -9.03
N ASN A 366 21.67 28.69 -7.99
CA ASN A 366 22.11 28.75 -6.61
C ASN A 366 22.55 27.36 -6.15
N ASP A 367 23.74 27.27 -5.56
CA ASP A 367 24.13 26.10 -4.78
C ASP A 367 23.40 26.11 -3.40
N PRO A 368 23.56 25.07 -2.56
CA PRO A 368 22.88 24.99 -1.26
C PRO A 368 23.18 26.15 -0.32
N LEU A 369 24.42 26.63 -0.31
CA LEU A 369 24.90 27.71 0.54
C LEU A 369 24.33 29.07 0.11
N LEU A 370 24.36 29.37 -1.19
CA LEU A 370 23.78 30.58 -1.73
C LEU A 370 22.25 30.55 -1.62
N TYR A 371 21.62 29.41 -1.90
CA TYR A 371 20.17 29.24 -1.79
C TYR A 371 19.66 29.55 -0.38
N ILE A 372 20.30 29.00 0.66
CA ILE A 372 19.82 29.21 2.02
C ILE A 372 19.93 30.68 2.45
N CYS A 373 20.97 31.39 2.02
CA CYS A 373 21.15 32.81 2.31
C CYS A 373 20.20 33.71 1.49
N LEU A 374 19.92 33.37 0.22
CA LEU A 374 19.08 34.17 -0.68
C LEU A 374 17.58 33.86 -0.62
N LYS A 375 17.15 32.67 -0.20
CA LYS A 375 15.73 32.28 -0.27
C LYS A 375 15.12 31.96 1.09
N VAL A 376 15.91 31.57 2.09
CA VAL A 376 15.38 31.08 3.37
C VAL A 376 15.45 32.17 4.44
N ARG A 377 14.30 32.75 4.79
CA ARG A 377 14.21 33.74 5.88
C ARG A 377 14.57 33.12 7.22
N GLY A 378 15.39 33.78 8.04
CA GLY A 378 15.77 33.30 9.37
C GLY A 378 16.56 31.99 9.30
N CYS A 379 17.53 31.94 8.38
CA CYS A 379 18.52 30.87 8.28
C CYS A 379 19.25 30.70 9.62
N ARG A 380 19.61 29.46 9.96
CA ARG A 380 20.35 29.13 11.18
C ARG A 380 21.84 29.09 10.87
N GLU A 381 22.64 29.82 11.65
CA GLU A 381 24.12 29.86 11.56
C GLU A 381 24.75 28.47 11.39
N PHE A 382 24.35 27.49 12.22
CA PHE A 382 24.91 26.13 12.22
C PHE A 382 24.68 25.35 10.92
N LEU A 383 23.68 25.74 10.13
CA LEU A 383 23.43 25.13 8.83
C LEU A 383 24.32 25.74 7.75
N VAL A 384 24.62 27.04 7.84
CA VAL A 384 25.57 27.73 6.96
C VAL A 384 26.99 27.24 7.23
N GLU A 385 27.38 27.23 8.51
CA GLU A 385 28.66 26.69 8.98
C GLU A 385 28.86 25.25 8.48
N PHE A 386 27.85 24.39 8.61
CA PHE A 386 27.93 23.02 8.11
C PHE A 386 28.06 22.91 6.59
N LEU A 387 27.43 23.80 5.81
CA LEU A 387 27.57 23.78 4.35
C LEU A 387 28.98 24.22 3.94
N ILE A 388 29.57 25.19 4.64
CA ILE A 388 30.96 25.60 4.45
C ILE A 388 31.92 24.46 4.82
N GLU A 389 31.70 23.78 5.96
CA GLU A 389 32.45 22.57 6.36
C GLU A 389 32.36 21.43 5.32
N MET A 390 31.30 21.38 4.51
CA MET A 390 31.12 20.42 3.43
C MET A 390 31.66 20.91 2.08
N GLU A 391 32.54 21.92 2.09
CA GLU A 391 33.22 22.47 0.91
C GLU A 391 32.24 23.02 -0.15
N CYS A 392 31.13 23.62 0.29
CA CYS A 392 30.25 24.36 -0.63
C CYS A 392 30.98 25.60 -1.17
N ASP A 393 30.80 25.90 -2.45
CA ASP A 393 31.54 26.94 -3.15
C ASP A 393 31.06 28.34 -2.71
N MET A 394 31.81 28.95 -1.79
CA MET A 394 31.52 30.30 -1.29
C MET A 394 31.62 31.41 -2.35
N GLN A 395 32.32 31.13 -3.45
CA GLN A 395 32.55 32.07 -4.55
C GLN A 395 31.56 31.86 -5.70
N ARG A 396 30.66 30.87 -5.59
CA ARG A 396 29.64 30.59 -6.59
C ARG A 396 28.81 31.82 -6.89
N ARG A 397 28.64 32.10 -8.18
CA ARG A 397 27.66 33.08 -8.68
C ARG A 397 26.47 32.36 -9.28
N ASN A 398 25.27 32.81 -8.95
CA ASN A 398 24.05 32.33 -9.57
C ASN A 398 23.84 32.94 -10.96
N LEU A 399 22.73 32.61 -11.63
CA LEU A 399 22.40 33.13 -12.97
C LEU A 399 22.17 34.65 -13.02
N LYS A 400 22.01 35.30 -11.86
CA LYS A 400 21.92 36.77 -11.72
C LYS A 400 23.25 37.43 -11.38
N GLY A 401 24.32 36.65 -11.24
CA GLY A 401 25.63 37.12 -10.81
C GLY A 401 25.76 37.34 -9.30
N GLU A 402 24.74 37.00 -8.50
CA GLU A 402 24.76 37.15 -7.04
C GLU A 402 25.65 36.06 -6.41
N ASN A 403 26.47 36.42 -5.42
CA ASN A 403 27.30 35.49 -4.63
C ASN A 403 26.89 35.47 -3.14
N LEU A 404 27.65 34.73 -2.32
CA LEU A 404 27.37 34.59 -0.89
C LEU A 404 27.42 35.94 -0.13
N ILE A 405 28.30 36.86 -0.51
CA ILE A 405 28.41 38.18 0.12
C ILE A 405 27.17 39.00 -0.18
N ASP A 406 26.75 39.04 -1.45
CA ASP A 406 25.52 39.74 -1.86
C ASP A 406 24.33 39.23 -1.03
N ALA A 407 24.28 37.91 -0.79
CA ALA A 407 23.26 37.29 0.03
C ALA A 407 23.35 37.68 1.52
N LEU A 408 24.54 37.71 2.11
CA LEU A 408 24.75 38.03 3.52
C LEU A 408 24.55 39.52 3.84
N GLN A 409 24.80 40.42 2.88
CA GLN A 409 24.58 41.86 3.00
C GLN A 409 23.10 42.25 2.99
N LEU A 410 22.19 41.35 2.58
CA LEU A 410 20.75 41.60 2.70
C LEU A 410 20.39 41.91 4.15
N GLU A 411 19.56 42.94 4.36
CA GLU A 411 19.19 43.43 5.70
C GLU A 411 18.73 42.30 6.65
N ARG A 412 17.95 41.35 6.13
CA ARG A 412 17.44 40.19 6.86
C ARG A 412 18.51 39.20 7.34
N ASN A 413 19.73 39.27 6.79
CA ASN A 413 20.86 38.39 7.08
C ASN A 413 21.97 39.08 7.87
N ARG A 414 21.83 40.36 8.24
CA ARG A 414 22.84 41.11 8.99
C ARG A 414 23.27 40.41 10.29
N GLN A 415 22.31 39.93 11.08
CA GLN A 415 22.59 39.17 12.31
C GLN A 415 23.24 37.80 12.05
N LEU A 416 23.02 37.21 10.88
CA LEU A 416 23.69 35.98 10.49
C LEU A 416 25.15 36.29 10.13
N LEU A 417 25.39 37.34 9.35
CA LEU A 417 26.72 37.81 8.99
C LEU A 417 27.57 38.14 10.23
N GLU A 418 27.03 38.94 11.16
CA GLU A 418 27.72 39.30 12.42
C GLU A 418 28.13 38.04 13.20
N ARG A 419 27.23 37.07 13.35
CA ARG A 419 27.53 35.81 14.06
C ARG A 419 28.52 34.89 13.35
N LEU A 420 28.53 34.88 12.02
CA LEU A 420 29.50 34.10 11.25
C LEU A 420 30.91 34.70 11.35
N ILE A 421 31.03 36.03 11.44
CA ILE A 421 32.29 36.73 11.70
C ILE A 421 32.75 36.51 13.15
N GLU A 422 31.86 36.68 14.13
CA GLU A 422 32.17 36.49 15.57
C GLU A 422 32.69 35.08 15.88
N ARG A 423 32.21 34.07 15.14
CA ARG A 423 32.65 32.67 15.27
C ARG A 423 33.80 32.30 14.34
N GLU A 424 34.35 33.27 13.61
CA GLU A 424 35.45 33.07 12.67
C GLU A 424 35.12 32.01 11.59
N VAL A 425 33.84 31.81 11.27
CA VAL A 425 33.41 30.87 10.20
C VAL A 425 33.78 31.43 8.83
N ILE A 426 33.67 32.76 8.68
CA ILE A 426 34.06 33.49 7.47
C ILE A 426 34.90 34.71 7.85
N GLN A 427 35.88 35.03 7.01
CA GLN A 427 36.58 36.30 7.00
C GLN A 427 36.29 37.01 5.68
N ILE A 428 35.98 38.29 5.74
CA ILE A 428 35.82 39.12 4.54
C ILE A 428 37.15 39.84 4.33
N ASP A 429 37.81 39.54 3.21
CA ASP A 429 38.96 40.32 2.80
C ASP A 429 38.49 41.71 2.35
N ASN A 430 38.83 42.72 3.14
CA ASN A 430 38.43 44.11 2.92
C ASN A 430 39.01 44.71 1.63
N ILE A 431 39.97 44.05 0.98
CA ILE A 431 40.67 44.54 -0.22
C ILE A 431 40.08 43.95 -1.50
N SER A 432 39.80 42.65 -1.54
CA SER A 432 39.25 41.95 -2.70
C SER A 432 37.72 41.83 -2.67
N GLY A 433 37.12 41.96 -1.48
CA GLY A 433 35.71 41.61 -1.27
C GLY A 433 35.47 40.11 -1.46
N GLU A 434 36.45 39.25 -1.18
CA GLU A 434 36.30 37.79 -1.21
C GLU A 434 36.03 37.23 0.20
N ILE A 435 35.21 36.17 0.30
CA ILE A 435 35.05 35.39 1.53
C ILE A 435 36.12 34.30 1.59
N ILE A 436 36.85 34.27 2.71
CA ILE A 436 37.80 33.21 3.06
C ILE A 436 37.19 32.41 4.23
N SER A 437 37.15 31.08 4.12
CA SER A 437 36.77 30.19 5.23
C SER A 437 38.00 29.84 6.07
N ASN A 438 37.81 29.71 7.38
CA ASN A 438 38.88 29.28 8.30
C ASN A 438 38.86 27.75 8.55
N SER A 439 38.06 27.01 7.79
CA SER A 439 37.81 25.56 7.93
C SER A 439 38.97 24.71 7.45
#